data_AF-A0A937PLT1-F1
#
_entry.id   AF-A0A937PLT1-F1
#
_cell.length_a   1.000
_cell.length_b   1.000
_cell.length_c   1.000
_cell.angle_alpha   90.00
_cell.angle_beta   90.00
_cell.angle_gamma   90.00
#
_symmetry.space_group_name_H-M   'P 1'
#
loop_
_entity.id
_entity.type
_entity.pdbx_description
1 polymer ?
#
loop_
_entity_poly.entity_id
_entity_poly.type
_entity_poly.pdbx_seq_one_letter_code
_entity_poly.pdbx_strand_id
1 'polypeptide(L)'
;MKRISKKRLIICILTVILVDVVIGCLLLTNPSFSRLAMWNIIESDKQDDFYWKPEDDPEYFHFEPNSDKLSIFRNEIFSLVNDESNELERAVKIARYVGNIATPPTAQLRGRHTPRLQWDSPQGLLKQMRAGRSGGHCFHYSILYSTYLSSIGMRSRLWALEGDDGLGRDSHSITEVYIGSLKKWILIDVTLGIYFTKENYPLSVLELRDELLEEEAEKILVHSVSERSCSPNIAFERYARLLKCVFLRTGNDFANKYDARIRYGAFSRFQRYLDKLPSVWRRGLNYLLGRRDFLMHYVDKFSGSLRMESIIARSLFYFFIFSLVSTGILLIILFLSFLKRYLQDSVNI
;
A
#
# COMPACT_ATOMS: atom_id res chain seq x y z
N MET A 1 -12.64 21.56 45.93
CA MET A 1 -12.47 21.72 44.46
C MET A 1 -13.37 22.86 43.95
N LYS A 2 -12.82 23.89 43.31
CA LYS A 2 -13.63 24.97 42.69
C LYS A 2 -14.41 24.41 41.49
N ARG A 3 -15.73 24.62 41.46
CA ARG A 3 -16.62 24.15 40.37
C ARG A 3 -16.29 24.94 39.09
N ILE A 4 -15.89 24.26 38.02
CA ILE A 4 -15.67 24.90 36.71
C ILE A 4 -17.02 25.43 36.22
N SER A 5 -17.08 26.71 35.80
CA SER A 5 -18.32 27.28 35.28
C SER A 5 -18.68 26.67 33.92
N LYS A 6 -19.98 26.50 33.64
CA LYS A 6 -20.46 25.96 32.36
C LYS A 6 -19.87 26.69 31.15
N LYS A 7 -19.74 28.02 31.24
CA LYS A 7 -19.13 28.86 30.19
C LYS A 7 -17.67 28.47 29.92
N ARG A 8 -16.87 28.26 30.98
CA ARG A 8 -15.46 27.83 30.83
C ARG A 8 -15.37 26.45 30.21
N LEU A 9 -16.22 25.51 30.64
CA LEU A 9 -16.27 24.16 30.05
C LEU A 9 -16.60 24.19 28.55
N ILE A 10 -17.60 24.98 28.14
CA ILE A 10 -17.97 25.13 26.73
C ILE A 10 -16.80 25.71 25.92
N ILE A 11 -16.15 26.76 26.43
CA ILE A 11 -14.99 27.36 25.76
C ILE A 11 -13.87 26.31 25.59
N CYS A 12 -13.55 25.55 26.63
CA CYS A 12 -12.55 24.49 26.55
C CYS A 12 -12.92 23.44 25.48
N ILE A 13 -14.16 22.96 25.44
CA ILE A 13 -14.62 22.00 24.43
C ILE A 13 -14.48 22.59 23.03
N LEU A 14 -14.89 23.84 22.82
CA LEU A 14 -14.78 24.51 21.51
C LEU A 14 -13.32 24.68 21.07
N THR A 15 -12.41 25.00 21.99
CA THR A 15 -10.98 25.10 21.69
C THR A 15 -10.40 23.75 21.28
N VAL A 16 -10.74 22.66 21.99
CA VAL A 16 -10.27 21.31 21.65
C VAL A 16 -10.81 20.88 20.29
N ILE A 17 -12.09 21.11 20.01
CA ILE A 17 -12.71 20.84 18.69
C ILE A 17 -11.99 21.61 17.59
N LEU A 18 -11.67 22.89 17.81
CA LEU A 18 -10.95 23.69 16.81
C LEU A 18 -9.56 23.11 16.52
N VAL A 19 -8.81 22.71 17.55
CA VAL A 19 -7.52 22.05 17.40
C VAL A 19 -7.66 20.74 16.62
N ASP A 20 -8.67 19.92 16.94
CA ASP A 20 -8.97 18.68 16.22
C ASP A 20 -9.29 18.93 14.75
N VAL A 21 -10.08 19.96 14.45
CA VAL A 21 -10.39 20.34 13.06
C VAL A 21 -9.12 20.73 12.31
N VAL A 22 -8.22 21.51 12.93
CA VAL A 22 -6.96 21.91 12.29
C VAL A 22 -6.06 20.70 12.02
N ILE A 23 -5.85 19.82 13.01
CA ILE A 23 -5.00 18.63 12.85
C ILE A 23 -5.65 17.64 11.87
N GLY A 24 -6.96 17.45 11.96
CA GLY A 24 -7.73 16.63 11.02
C GLY A 24 -7.62 17.16 9.59
N CYS A 25 -7.74 18.47 9.39
CA CYS A 25 -7.51 19.10 8.09
C CYS A 25 -6.09 18.84 7.59
N LEU A 26 -5.06 19.01 8.43
CA LEU A 26 -3.67 18.72 8.06
C LEU A 26 -3.48 17.25 7.62
N LEU A 27 -4.03 16.30 8.38
CA LEU A 27 -4.00 14.86 8.07
C LEU A 27 -4.76 14.53 6.77
N LEU A 28 -5.78 15.29 6.40
CA LEU A 28 -6.58 15.05 5.20
C LEU A 28 -6.01 15.74 3.95
N THR A 29 -5.42 16.92 4.09
CA THR A 29 -4.94 17.73 2.97
C THR A 29 -3.47 17.50 2.64
N ASN A 30 -2.68 16.94 3.56
CA ASN A 30 -1.28 16.59 3.34
C ASN A 30 -1.09 15.06 3.28
N PRO A 31 -1.05 14.47 2.06
CA PRO A 31 -0.90 13.02 1.88
C PRO A 31 0.36 12.46 2.52
N SER A 32 1.50 13.14 2.39
CA SER A 32 2.78 12.71 2.95
C SER A 32 2.68 12.58 4.47
N PHE A 33 2.12 13.59 5.12
CA PHE A 33 1.91 13.59 6.57
C PHE A 33 0.99 12.45 7.02
N SER A 34 -0.11 12.22 6.29
CA SER A 34 -1.02 11.11 6.58
C SER A 34 -0.34 9.74 6.46
N ARG A 35 0.51 9.56 5.44
CA ARG A 35 1.26 8.32 5.21
C ARG A 35 2.29 8.10 6.32
N LEU A 36 3.06 9.12 6.68
CA LEU A 36 4.04 9.08 7.77
C LEU A 36 3.41 8.75 9.13
N ALA A 37 2.20 9.26 9.38
CA ALA A 37 1.45 8.96 10.59
C ALA A 37 0.96 7.50 10.65
N MET A 38 0.66 6.89 9.49
CA MET A 38 0.06 5.55 9.40
C MET A 38 1.05 4.43 9.05
N TRP A 39 2.29 4.75 8.69
CA TRP A 39 3.28 3.73 8.31
C TRP A 39 4.32 3.53 9.39
N ASN A 40 4.63 2.27 9.67
CA ASN A 40 5.78 1.90 10.49
C ASN A 40 7.01 1.84 9.59
N ILE A 41 7.77 2.93 9.54
CA ILE A 41 8.97 3.03 8.72
C ILE A 41 10.18 2.49 9.49
N ILE A 42 10.91 1.58 8.86
CA ILE A 42 12.24 1.11 9.25
C ILE A 42 13.21 1.71 8.24
N GLU A 43 14.18 2.48 8.70
CA GLU A 43 15.19 3.06 7.83
C GLU A 43 16.45 2.21 7.85
N SER A 44 17.08 2.06 6.70
CA SER A 44 18.41 1.48 6.58
C SER A 44 19.16 2.14 5.43
N ASP A 45 20.45 2.36 5.64
CA ASP A 45 21.43 2.83 4.66
C ASP A 45 22.25 1.70 4.05
N LYS A 46 21.90 0.44 4.35
CA LYS A 46 22.60 -0.76 3.87
C LYS A 46 21.72 -1.56 2.93
N GLN A 47 22.20 -1.80 1.71
CA GLN A 47 21.47 -2.62 0.75
C GLN A 47 21.28 -4.07 1.20
N ASP A 48 22.20 -4.60 2.01
CA ASP A 48 22.10 -5.96 2.55
C ASP A 48 20.85 -6.14 3.42
N ASP A 49 20.39 -5.09 4.10
CA ASP A 49 19.12 -5.12 4.85
C ASP A 49 17.91 -5.24 3.92
N PHE A 50 18.09 -4.96 2.62
CA PHE A 50 17.14 -5.10 1.52
C PHE A 50 17.32 -6.40 0.71
N TYR A 51 18.36 -7.20 1.02
CA TYR A 51 18.73 -8.39 0.26
C TYR A 51 18.88 -9.63 1.14
N TRP A 52 17.78 -10.34 1.33
CA TRP A 52 17.71 -11.60 2.08
C TRP A 52 17.11 -12.69 1.21
N LYS A 53 17.44 -13.92 1.54
CA LYS A 53 16.79 -15.07 0.91
C LYS A 53 15.41 -15.29 1.54
N PRO A 54 14.46 -15.88 0.80
CA PRO A 54 13.21 -16.38 1.34
C PRO A 54 13.31 -17.13 2.68
N GLU A 55 14.36 -17.91 2.89
CA GLU A 55 14.55 -18.71 4.12
C GLU A 55 15.00 -17.86 5.32
N ASP A 56 15.55 -16.68 5.04
CA ASP A 56 16.13 -15.74 6.01
C ASP A 56 15.28 -14.47 6.11
N ASP A 57 13.96 -14.57 5.89
CA ASP A 57 13.10 -13.39 5.88
C ASP A 57 12.93 -12.75 7.26
N PRO A 58 12.93 -11.41 7.34
CA PRO A 58 12.79 -10.74 8.62
C PRO A 58 11.39 -10.98 9.18
N GLU A 59 11.24 -11.00 10.50
CA GLU A 59 9.99 -11.30 11.20
C GLU A 59 8.79 -10.44 10.75
N TYR A 60 9.07 -9.21 10.34
CA TYR A 60 8.06 -8.25 9.87
C TYR A 60 7.70 -8.41 8.39
N PHE A 61 8.36 -9.33 7.67
CA PHE A 61 8.00 -9.72 6.31
C PHE A 61 6.96 -10.82 6.34
N HIS A 62 5.89 -10.62 5.57
CA HIS A 62 4.80 -11.58 5.47
C HIS A 62 4.63 -11.96 4.02
N PHE A 63 4.80 -13.24 3.74
CA PHE A 63 4.51 -13.85 2.45
C PHE A 63 3.33 -14.81 2.62
N GLU A 64 2.41 -14.82 1.65
CA GLU A 64 1.33 -15.79 1.66
C GLU A 64 1.83 -17.09 1.01
N PRO A 65 2.01 -18.16 1.78
CA PRO A 65 2.37 -19.44 1.17
C PRO A 65 1.22 -19.92 0.28
N ASN A 66 1.56 -20.75 -0.70
CA ASN A 66 0.60 -21.48 -1.50
C ASN A 66 -0.43 -22.18 -0.59
N SER A 67 -1.68 -21.70 -0.63
CA SER A 67 -2.75 -22.11 0.26
C SER A 67 -4.05 -22.31 -0.52
N ASP A 68 -5.04 -22.97 0.08
CA ASP A 68 -6.33 -23.23 -0.57
C ASP A 68 -7.08 -21.94 -0.96
N LYS A 69 -6.82 -20.83 -0.25
CA LYS A 69 -7.34 -19.49 -0.58
C LYS A 69 -6.87 -19.00 -1.95
N LEU A 70 -5.74 -19.53 -2.43
CA LEU A 70 -5.10 -19.17 -3.69
C LEU A 70 -5.42 -20.16 -4.82
N SER A 71 -6.22 -21.21 -4.56
CA SER A 71 -6.55 -22.25 -5.55
C SER A 71 -7.12 -21.71 -6.86
N ILE A 72 -7.97 -20.68 -6.80
CA ILE A 72 -8.54 -20.03 -8.00
C ILE A 72 -7.42 -19.46 -8.89
N PHE A 73 -6.46 -18.73 -8.30
CA PHE A 73 -5.34 -18.16 -9.04
C PHE A 73 -4.44 -19.26 -9.61
N ARG A 74 -4.12 -20.26 -8.80
CA ARG A 74 -3.26 -21.39 -9.21
C ARG A 74 -3.85 -22.14 -10.39
N ASN A 75 -5.13 -22.48 -10.33
CA ASN A 75 -5.82 -23.24 -11.37
C ASN A 75 -5.87 -22.47 -12.70
N GLU A 76 -5.98 -21.14 -12.65
CA GLU A 76 -6.05 -20.29 -13.84
C GLU A 76 -4.75 -20.20 -14.62
N ILE A 77 -3.61 -20.23 -13.93
CA ILE A 77 -2.30 -20.16 -14.57
C ILE A 77 -1.64 -21.54 -14.72
N PHE A 78 -2.25 -22.62 -14.22
CA PHE A 78 -1.62 -23.94 -14.20
C PHE A 78 -1.11 -24.37 -15.58
N SER A 79 -1.96 -24.34 -16.60
CA SER A 79 -1.58 -24.71 -17.98
C SER A 79 -0.64 -23.71 -18.65
N LEU A 80 -0.45 -22.52 -18.07
CA LEU A 80 0.46 -21.49 -18.61
C LEU A 80 1.91 -21.71 -18.16
N VAL A 81 2.11 -22.36 -17.01
CA VAL A 81 3.43 -22.43 -16.34
C VAL A 81 3.86 -23.84 -15.92
N ASN A 82 3.02 -24.87 -16.13
CA ASN A 82 3.32 -26.23 -15.67
C ASN A 82 4.50 -26.89 -16.41
N ASP A 83 4.77 -26.49 -17.65
CA ASP A 83 5.86 -27.00 -18.48
C ASP A 83 7.13 -26.14 -18.42
N GLU A 84 7.06 -24.97 -17.77
CA GLU A 84 8.15 -24.01 -17.73
C GLU A 84 9.06 -24.22 -16.51
N SER A 85 10.24 -24.78 -16.76
CA SER A 85 11.25 -25.00 -15.71
C SER A 85 11.96 -23.71 -15.29
N ASN A 86 12.07 -22.72 -16.19
CA ASN A 86 12.75 -21.46 -15.90
C ASN A 86 11.87 -20.55 -15.04
N GLU A 87 12.31 -20.29 -13.80
CA GLU A 87 11.61 -19.43 -12.85
C GLU A 87 11.36 -18.01 -13.36
N LEU A 88 12.34 -17.39 -14.02
CA LEU A 88 12.18 -16.04 -14.58
C LEU A 88 11.14 -16.05 -15.70
N GLU A 89 11.19 -17.03 -16.59
CA GLU A 89 10.21 -17.15 -17.67
C GLU A 89 8.81 -17.42 -17.13
N ARG A 90 8.66 -18.24 -16.08
CA ARG A 90 7.37 -18.39 -15.36
C ARG A 90 6.87 -17.05 -14.84
N ALA A 91 7.72 -16.30 -14.16
CA ALA A 91 7.36 -14.99 -13.62
C ALA A 91 6.93 -14.01 -14.72
N VAL A 92 7.63 -13.99 -15.86
CA VAL A 92 7.31 -13.17 -17.05
C VAL A 92 6.00 -13.61 -17.71
N LYS A 93 5.76 -14.92 -17.89
CA LYS A 93 4.48 -15.45 -18.41
C LYS A 93 3.30 -15.04 -17.53
N ILE A 94 3.44 -15.11 -16.21
CA ILE A 94 2.40 -14.66 -15.27
C ILE A 94 2.20 -13.15 -15.34
N ALA A 95 3.28 -12.37 -15.43
CA ALA A 95 3.18 -10.92 -15.58
C ALA A 95 2.43 -10.54 -16.87
N ARG A 96 2.74 -11.21 -17.98
CA ARG A 96 2.02 -11.07 -19.27
C ARG A 96 0.54 -11.42 -19.12
N TYR A 97 0.23 -12.52 -18.43
CA TYR A 97 -1.15 -12.94 -18.16
C TYR A 97 -1.93 -11.88 -17.38
N VAL A 98 -1.37 -11.35 -16.29
CA VAL A 98 -2.00 -10.31 -15.46
C VAL A 98 -2.21 -9.01 -16.25
N GLY A 99 -1.20 -8.57 -17.01
CA GLY A 99 -1.32 -7.40 -17.88
C GLY A 99 -2.41 -7.55 -18.94
N ASN A 100 -2.64 -8.78 -19.41
CA ASN A 100 -3.67 -9.08 -20.41
C ASN A 100 -5.09 -9.11 -19.83
N ILE A 101 -5.31 -9.73 -18.66
CA ILE A 101 -6.65 -9.79 -18.01
C ILE A 101 -7.18 -8.39 -17.72
N ALA A 102 -6.30 -7.49 -17.30
CA ALA A 102 -6.70 -6.18 -16.83
C ALA A 102 -7.03 -5.20 -17.97
N THR A 103 -6.93 -5.64 -19.22
CA THR A 103 -7.35 -4.88 -20.39
C THR A 103 -8.66 -5.47 -20.91
N PRO A 104 -9.72 -4.67 -21.05
CA PRO A 104 -10.92 -5.14 -21.73
C PRO A 104 -10.57 -5.53 -23.18
N PRO A 105 -11.16 -6.60 -23.76
CA PRO A 105 -10.96 -6.93 -25.17
C PRO A 105 -11.22 -5.71 -26.04
N THR A 106 -10.16 -5.20 -26.67
CA THR A 106 -10.03 -3.87 -27.28
C THR A 106 -10.95 -3.61 -28.47
N ALA A 107 -11.82 -4.54 -28.85
CA ALA A 107 -12.80 -4.38 -29.92
C ALA A 107 -14.19 -3.90 -29.46
N GLN A 108 -14.58 -4.07 -28.20
CA GLN A 108 -15.97 -3.81 -27.76
C GLN A 108 -16.22 -2.49 -27.02
N LEU A 109 -15.17 -1.70 -26.72
CA LEU A 109 -15.30 -0.57 -25.79
C LEU A 109 -14.80 0.79 -26.30
N ARG A 110 -14.49 0.93 -27.60
CA ARG A 110 -14.30 2.26 -28.19
C ARG A 110 -15.59 3.08 -28.01
N GLY A 111 -15.57 4.04 -27.09
CA GLY A 111 -16.68 4.95 -26.79
C GLY A 111 -17.54 4.63 -25.56
N ARG A 112 -17.30 3.53 -24.83
CA ARG A 112 -18.02 3.24 -23.56
C ARG A 112 -17.18 3.60 -22.34
N HIS A 113 -17.74 4.44 -21.47
CA HIS A 113 -17.23 4.63 -20.11
C HIS A 113 -17.29 3.30 -19.35
N THR A 114 -16.16 2.60 -19.24
CA THR A 114 -16.06 1.45 -18.33
C THR A 114 -15.93 1.95 -16.89
N PRO A 115 -16.63 1.36 -15.91
CA PRO A 115 -16.45 1.70 -14.51
C PRO A 115 -14.99 1.51 -14.09
N ARG A 116 -14.47 2.45 -13.29
CA ARG A 116 -13.12 2.33 -12.74
C ARG A 116 -13.01 1.14 -11.79
N LEU A 117 -11.85 0.48 -11.82
CA LEU A 117 -11.48 -0.54 -10.87
C LEU A 117 -11.48 0.06 -9.45
N GLN A 118 -12.14 -0.62 -8.51
CA GLN A 118 -12.21 -0.20 -7.12
C GLN A 118 -11.32 -1.10 -6.25
N TRP A 119 -10.76 -0.49 -5.21
CA TRP A 119 -9.98 -1.19 -4.19
C TRP A 119 -10.75 -2.34 -3.55
N ASP A 120 -10.20 -3.55 -3.65
CA ASP A 120 -10.78 -4.79 -3.13
C ASP A 120 -9.66 -5.83 -2.87
N SER A 121 -10.04 -6.97 -2.27
CA SER A 121 -9.24 -8.19 -2.23
C SER A 121 -8.75 -8.63 -3.62
N PRO A 122 -7.67 -9.42 -3.74
CA PRO A 122 -7.22 -9.94 -5.03
C PRO A 122 -8.32 -10.64 -5.83
N GLN A 123 -9.16 -11.46 -5.17
CA GLN A 123 -10.29 -12.15 -5.81
C GLN A 123 -11.36 -11.15 -6.29
N GLY A 124 -11.64 -10.11 -5.50
CA GLY A 124 -12.55 -9.04 -5.87
C GLY A 124 -12.04 -8.22 -7.06
N LEU A 125 -10.74 -7.90 -7.09
CA LEU A 125 -10.11 -7.24 -8.23
C LEU A 125 -10.18 -8.09 -9.50
N LEU A 126 -9.85 -9.38 -9.41
CA LEU A 126 -9.96 -10.31 -10.54
C LEU A 126 -11.39 -10.36 -11.08
N LYS A 127 -12.39 -10.46 -10.20
CA LYS A 127 -13.80 -10.42 -10.57
C LYS A 127 -14.19 -9.11 -11.25
N GLN A 128 -13.71 -7.97 -10.75
CA GLN A 128 -13.97 -6.66 -11.34
C GLN A 128 -13.33 -6.51 -12.73
N MET A 129 -12.06 -6.91 -12.90
CA MET A 129 -11.36 -6.87 -14.19
C MET A 129 -12.08 -7.74 -15.23
N ARG A 130 -12.50 -8.95 -14.84
CA ARG A 130 -13.30 -9.84 -15.70
C ARG A 130 -14.67 -9.29 -16.08
N ALA A 131 -15.27 -8.49 -15.21
CA ALA A 131 -16.49 -7.76 -15.51
C ALA A 131 -16.26 -6.54 -16.42
N GLY A 132 -15.05 -6.37 -16.97
CA GLY A 132 -14.70 -5.30 -17.91
C GLY A 132 -14.41 -3.96 -17.22
N ARG A 133 -14.22 -3.92 -15.90
CA ARG A 133 -13.74 -2.71 -15.22
C ARG A 133 -12.28 -2.47 -15.58
N SER A 134 -11.93 -1.22 -15.84
CA SER A 134 -10.59 -0.81 -16.27
C SER A 134 -10.08 0.37 -15.44
N GLY A 135 -8.91 0.90 -15.78
CA GLY A 135 -8.34 2.06 -15.08
C GLY A 135 -7.82 1.74 -13.67
N GLY A 136 -7.32 0.51 -13.46
CA GLY A 136 -6.60 0.17 -12.25
C GLY A 136 -5.32 1.00 -12.10
N HIS A 137 -4.96 1.34 -10.86
CA HIS A 137 -3.63 1.84 -10.49
C HIS A 137 -2.58 0.73 -10.46
N CYS A 138 -1.29 1.10 -10.57
CA CYS A 138 -0.12 0.21 -10.50
C CYS A 138 -0.20 -0.79 -9.34
N PHE A 139 -0.62 -0.33 -8.16
CA PHE A 139 -0.76 -1.20 -6.99
C PHE A 139 -1.77 -2.34 -7.20
N HIS A 140 -2.89 -2.14 -7.93
CA HIS A 140 -3.84 -3.22 -8.18
C HIS A 140 -3.21 -4.36 -9.00
N TYR A 141 -2.40 -4.02 -10.00
CA TYR A 141 -1.70 -5.03 -10.82
C TYR A 141 -0.61 -5.72 -10.02
N SER A 142 0.16 -4.98 -9.24
CA SER A 142 1.24 -5.53 -8.41
C SER A 142 0.70 -6.50 -7.35
N ILE A 143 -0.44 -6.20 -6.69
CA ILE A 143 -1.02 -7.17 -5.75
C ILE A 143 -1.59 -8.39 -6.46
N LEU A 144 -2.22 -8.22 -7.63
CA LEU A 144 -2.78 -9.35 -8.38
C LEU A 144 -1.65 -10.26 -8.88
N TYR A 145 -0.58 -9.67 -9.41
CA TYR A 145 0.63 -10.38 -9.83
C TYR A 145 1.29 -11.15 -8.68
N SER A 146 1.54 -10.47 -7.56
CA SER A 146 2.08 -11.11 -6.36
C SER A 146 1.18 -12.25 -5.84
N THR A 147 -0.15 -12.11 -5.96
CA THR A 147 -1.10 -13.17 -5.59
C THR A 147 -0.97 -14.39 -6.51
N TYR A 148 -0.84 -14.19 -7.84
CA TYR A 148 -0.61 -15.30 -8.77
C TYR A 148 0.74 -16.00 -8.51
N LEU A 149 1.81 -15.25 -8.28
CA LEU A 149 3.11 -15.82 -7.93
C LEU A 149 3.03 -16.66 -6.65
N SER A 150 2.39 -16.11 -5.61
CA SER A 150 2.17 -16.80 -4.34
C SER A 150 1.37 -18.09 -4.51
N SER A 151 0.41 -18.13 -5.44
CA SER A 151 -0.42 -19.30 -5.71
C SER A 151 0.34 -20.52 -6.24
N ILE A 152 1.54 -20.31 -6.78
CA ILE A 152 2.45 -21.37 -7.24
C ILE A 152 3.74 -21.44 -6.39
N GLY A 153 3.76 -20.76 -5.23
CA GLY A 153 4.89 -20.79 -4.30
C GLY A 153 6.07 -19.89 -4.66
N MET A 154 5.94 -19.03 -5.68
CA MET A 154 7.00 -18.07 -6.02
C MET A 154 6.95 -16.88 -5.07
N ARG A 155 8.07 -16.63 -4.38
CA ARG A 155 8.19 -15.51 -3.45
C ARG A 155 8.26 -14.19 -4.19
N SER A 156 7.47 -13.22 -3.73
CA SER A 156 7.44 -11.88 -4.29
C SER A 156 7.33 -10.82 -3.20
N ARG A 157 7.76 -9.61 -3.52
CA ARG A 157 7.67 -8.45 -2.63
C ARG A 157 7.41 -7.17 -3.42
N LEU A 158 6.69 -6.23 -2.82
CA LEU A 158 6.34 -4.97 -3.49
C LEU A 158 7.22 -3.83 -3.04
N TRP A 159 7.59 -2.97 -3.99
CA TRP A 159 8.18 -1.66 -3.69
C TRP A 159 7.19 -0.54 -4.01
N ALA A 160 7.27 0.55 -3.25
CA ALA A 160 6.71 1.84 -3.58
C ALA A 160 7.86 2.77 -3.96
N LEU A 161 7.84 3.25 -5.20
CA LEU A 161 8.77 4.24 -5.74
C LEU A 161 8.05 5.59 -5.69
N GLU A 162 8.63 6.55 -5.00
CA GLU A 162 7.96 7.79 -4.59
C GLU A 162 8.70 9.04 -5.14
N GLY A 163 9.89 8.86 -5.72
CA GLY A 163 10.60 9.93 -6.44
C GLY A 163 10.97 11.16 -5.62
N ASP A 164 11.11 12.29 -6.32
CA ASP A 164 11.56 13.57 -5.74
C ASP A 164 10.52 14.28 -4.88
N ASP A 165 9.22 14.05 -5.14
CA ASP A 165 8.15 14.57 -4.29
C ASP A 165 7.96 13.74 -3.01
N GLY A 166 8.80 12.72 -2.81
CA GLY A 166 8.73 11.80 -1.68
C GLY A 166 7.34 11.18 -1.61
N LEU A 167 6.75 11.12 -0.42
CA LEU A 167 5.42 10.52 -0.17
C LEU A 167 4.22 11.28 -0.80
N GLY A 168 4.46 12.00 -1.89
CA GLY A 168 3.54 12.82 -2.66
C GLY A 168 2.61 12.03 -3.57
N ARG A 169 2.31 12.60 -4.75
CA ARG A 169 1.22 12.12 -5.61
C ARG A 169 1.72 11.23 -6.74
N ASP A 170 2.98 11.36 -7.15
CA ASP A 170 3.53 10.60 -8.26
C ASP A 170 4.29 9.38 -7.78
N SER A 171 3.53 8.35 -7.42
CA SER A 171 4.07 7.09 -6.90
C SER A 171 3.85 5.95 -7.89
N HIS A 172 4.75 4.96 -7.84
CA HIS A 172 4.62 3.74 -8.61
C HIS A 172 4.85 2.52 -7.73
N SER A 173 4.03 1.49 -7.89
CA SER A 173 4.16 0.25 -7.13
C SER A 173 4.54 -0.87 -8.07
N ILE A 174 5.65 -1.53 -7.79
CA ILE A 174 6.23 -2.58 -8.62
C ILE A 174 6.44 -3.84 -7.79
N THR A 175 6.74 -4.96 -8.45
CA THR A 175 6.98 -6.24 -7.80
C THR A 175 8.40 -6.70 -8.08
N GLU A 176 9.05 -7.28 -7.07
CA GLU A 176 10.21 -8.14 -7.23
C GLU A 176 9.82 -9.59 -6.99
N VAL A 177 10.46 -10.50 -7.72
CA VAL A 177 10.26 -11.95 -7.62
C VAL A 177 11.60 -12.59 -7.29
N TYR A 178 11.64 -13.47 -6.29
CA TYR A 178 12.85 -14.21 -6.00
C TYR A 178 13.01 -15.36 -7.00
N ILE A 179 14.14 -15.36 -7.71
CA ILE A 179 14.53 -16.39 -8.66
C ILE A 179 15.61 -17.25 -7.99
N GLY A 180 15.25 -18.46 -7.60
CA GLY A 180 16.09 -19.36 -6.82
C GLY A 180 17.36 -19.78 -7.56
N SER A 181 17.26 -20.02 -8.87
CA SER A 181 18.44 -20.33 -9.71
C SER A 181 19.48 -19.19 -9.75
N LEU A 182 19.03 -17.94 -9.60
CA LEU A 182 19.90 -16.76 -9.53
C LEU A 182 20.23 -16.34 -8.08
N LYS A 183 19.55 -16.94 -7.09
CA LYS A 183 19.55 -16.53 -5.68
C LYS A 183 19.29 -15.03 -5.49
N LYS A 184 18.38 -14.47 -6.31
CA LYS A 184 18.25 -13.03 -6.51
C LYS A 184 16.81 -12.56 -6.64
N TRP A 185 16.53 -11.37 -6.12
CA TRP A 185 15.27 -10.64 -6.34
C TRP A 185 15.32 -9.91 -7.68
N ILE A 186 14.33 -10.14 -8.54
CA ILE A 186 14.26 -9.56 -9.88
C ILE A 186 13.04 -8.67 -10.00
N LEU A 187 13.25 -7.43 -10.43
CA LEU A 187 12.19 -6.47 -10.71
C LEU A 187 11.38 -6.88 -11.94
N ILE A 188 10.06 -6.97 -11.78
CA ILE A 188 9.12 -7.12 -12.89
C ILE A 188 7.97 -6.12 -12.69
N ASP A 189 7.84 -5.20 -13.64
CA ASP A 189 6.80 -4.17 -13.65
C ASP A 189 5.66 -4.60 -14.57
N VAL A 190 4.62 -5.17 -13.97
CA VAL A 190 3.43 -5.61 -14.71
C VAL A 190 2.62 -4.46 -15.29
N THR A 191 2.69 -3.27 -14.68
CA THR A 191 1.90 -2.12 -15.13
C THR A 191 2.46 -1.54 -16.41
N LEU A 192 3.79 -1.45 -16.49
CA LEU A 192 4.49 -1.02 -17.70
C LEU A 192 4.85 -2.20 -18.63
N GLY A 193 4.64 -3.43 -18.16
CA GLY A 193 4.96 -4.65 -18.88
C GLY A 193 6.45 -4.81 -19.15
N ILE A 194 7.34 -4.47 -18.21
CA ILE A 194 8.79 -4.49 -18.46
C ILE A 194 9.58 -5.14 -17.32
N TYR A 195 10.81 -5.52 -17.63
CA TYR A 195 11.88 -5.73 -16.66
C TYR A 195 13.21 -5.23 -17.23
N PHE A 196 14.25 -5.14 -16.40
CA PHE A 196 15.54 -4.56 -16.79
C PHE A 196 16.67 -5.58 -16.65
N THR A 197 17.67 -5.48 -17.52
CA THR A 197 18.93 -6.24 -17.40
C THR A 197 20.13 -5.33 -17.61
N LYS A 198 21.25 -5.60 -16.92
CA LYS A 198 22.59 -5.08 -17.28
C LYS A 198 23.45 -6.25 -17.71
N GLU A 199 24.06 -6.18 -18.89
CA GLU A 199 24.93 -7.26 -19.41
C GLU A 199 24.25 -8.65 -19.40
N ASN A 200 22.95 -8.69 -19.74
CA ASN A 200 22.07 -9.87 -19.70
C ASN A 200 21.71 -10.41 -18.31
N TYR A 201 22.15 -9.77 -17.22
CA TYR A 201 21.74 -10.12 -15.87
C TYR A 201 20.51 -9.29 -15.46
N PRO A 202 19.40 -9.94 -15.07
CA PRO A 202 18.20 -9.21 -14.64
C PRO A 202 18.46 -8.48 -13.32
N LEU A 203 17.88 -7.29 -13.20
CA LEU A 203 18.12 -6.36 -12.11
C LEU A 203 17.02 -6.41 -11.05
N SER A 204 17.42 -6.26 -9.79
CA SER A 204 16.58 -5.84 -8.68
C SER A 204 16.29 -4.33 -8.75
N VAL A 205 15.44 -3.84 -7.85
CA VAL A 205 15.11 -2.42 -7.70
C VAL A 205 16.32 -1.59 -7.28
N LEU A 206 17.06 -2.06 -6.28
CA LEU A 206 18.20 -1.29 -5.76
C LEU A 206 19.35 -1.29 -6.76
N GLU A 207 19.60 -2.40 -7.47
CA GLU A 207 20.58 -2.39 -8.55
C GLU A 207 20.15 -1.45 -9.68
N LEU A 208 18.89 -1.53 -10.16
CA LEU A 208 18.41 -0.59 -11.18
C LEU A 208 18.55 0.87 -10.72
N ARG A 209 18.32 1.13 -9.43
CA ARG A 209 18.46 2.45 -8.82
C ARG A 209 19.89 2.95 -8.84
N ASP A 210 20.85 2.16 -8.40
CA ASP A 210 22.25 2.56 -8.41
C ASP A 210 22.70 2.85 -9.85
N GLU A 211 22.37 1.96 -10.77
CA GLU A 211 22.73 2.08 -12.19
C GLU A 211 22.15 3.33 -12.85
N LEU A 212 20.90 3.70 -12.51
CA LEU A 212 20.24 4.88 -13.09
C LEU A 212 20.60 6.20 -12.39
N LEU A 213 20.88 6.19 -11.10
CA LEU A 213 21.14 7.41 -10.33
C LEU A 213 22.63 7.75 -10.23
N GLU A 214 23.53 6.79 -10.48
CA GLU A 214 25.00 6.98 -10.46
C GLU A 214 25.62 7.13 -11.86
N GLU A 215 24.79 7.41 -12.88
CA GLU A 215 25.18 7.75 -14.27
C GLU A 215 25.78 6.60 -15.12
N GLU A 216 25.59 5.32 -14.74
CA GLU A 216 25.95 4.13 -15.55
C GLU A 216 24.79 3.57 -16.40
N ALA A 217 23.84 4.41 -16.81
CA ALA A 217 22.63 3.96 -17.50
C ALA A 217 22.87 3.31 -18.88
N GLU A 218 24.04 3.53 -19.49
CA GLU A 218 24.34 3.15 -20.89
C GLU A 218 24.27 1.64 -21.17
N LYS A 219 24.36 0.80 -20.14
CA LYS A 219 24.36 -0.67 -20.27
C LYS A 219 23.04 -1.35 -19.87
N ILE A 220 22.02 -0.56 -19.51
CA ILE A 220 20.74 -1.11 -19.08
C ILE A 220 19.87 -1.37 -20.32
N LEU A 221 19.33 -2.58 -20.42
CA LEU A 221 18.37 -2.97 -21.44
C LEU A 221 16.99 -3.14 -20.81
N VAL A 222 15.97 -2.63 -21.50
CA VAL A 222 14.56 -2.80 -21.13
C VAL A 222 13.97 -3.94 -21.94
N HIS A 223 13.42 -4.93 -21.27
CA HIS A 223 12.79 -6.10 -21.88
C HIS A 223 11.28 -6.03 -21.79
N SER A 224 10.62 -6.33 -22.90
CA SER A 224 9.16 -6.35 -22.98
C SER A 224 8.58 -7.66 -22.44
N VAL A 225 7.70 -7.56 -21.45
CA VAL A 225 6.88 -8.68 -20.96
C VAL A 225 5.71 -8.95 -21.90
N SER A 226 5.21 -7.95 -22.64
CA SER A 226 4.06 -8.10 -23.53
C SER A 226 4.14 -7.14 -24.73
N GLU A 227 3.24 -7.29 -25.71
CA GLU A 227 3.13 -6.33 -26.82
C GLU A 227 2.73 -4.91 -26.37
N ARG A 228 2.26 -4.76 -25.13
CA ARG A 228 1.81 -3.50 -24.54
C ARG A 228 2.86 -2.82 -23.67
N SER A 229 4.06 -3.37 -23.64
CA SER A 229 5.17 -2.79 -22.89
C SER A 229 5.39 -1.34 -23.29
N CYS A 230 5.69 -0.47 -22.34
CA CYS A 230 6.09 0.89 -22.67
C CYS A 230 7.42 0.89 -23.43
N SER A 231 7.69 1.97 -24.16
CA SER A 231 8.99 2.11 -24.81
C SER A 231 10.11 2.25 -23.77
N PRO A 232 11.35 1.85 -24.09
CA PRO A 232 12.49 2.01 -23.20
C PRO A 232 12.69 3.45 -22.70
N ASN A 233 12.48 4.46 -23.56
CA ASN A 233 12.62 5.86 -23.18
C ASN A 233 11.62 6.28 -22.08
N ILE A 234 10.35 5.84 -22.20
CA ILE A 234 9.33 6.10 -21.18
C ILE A 234 9.70 5.40 -19.86
N ALA A 235 10.23 4.17 -19.95
CA ALA A 235 10.70 3.44 -18.78
C ALA A 235 11.82 4.20 -18.06
N PHE A 236 12.88 4.58 -18.78
CA PHE A 236 14.02 5.30 -18.20
C PHE A 236 13.63 6.64 -17.59
N GLU A 237 12.87 7.47 -18.31
CA GLU A 237 12.40 8.76 -17.80
C GLU A 237 11.61 8.58 -16.49
N ARG A 238 10.70 7.60 -16.47
CA ARG A 238 9.86 7.32 -15.31
C ARG A 238 10.68 6.82 -14.12
N TYR A 239 11.59 5.87 -14.33
CA TYR A 239 12.37 5.26 -13.25
C TYR A 239 13.47 6.18 -12.71
N ALA A 240 14.15 6.94 -13.56
CA ALA A 240 15.17 7.92 -13.13
C ALA A 240 14.59 8.95 -12.13
N ARG A 241 13.32 9.31 -12.30
CA ARG A 241 12.62 10.19 -11.36
C ARG A 241 12.13 9.46 -10.12
N LEU A 242 11.56 8.27 -10.26
CA LEU A 242 10.85 7.59 -9.17
C LEU A 242 11.77 6.84 -8.19
N LEU A 243 12.95 6.42 -8.64
CA LEU A 243 13.88 5.62 -7.82
C LEU A 243 14.60 6.42 -6.73
N LYS A 244 14.46 7.76 -6.67
CA LYS A 244 15.17 8.56 -5.66
C LYS A 244 14.73 8.22 -4.25
N CYS A 245 13.43 8.05 -4.03
CA CYS A 245 12.84 7.63 -2.75
C CYS A 245 12.09 6.31 -2.92
N VAL A 246 12.55 5.26 -2.24
CA VAL A 246 12.00 3.90 -2.40
C VAL A 246 11.70 3.25 -1.05
N PHE A 247 10.55 2.57 -1.00
CA PHE A 247 10.09 1.84 0.17
C PHE A 247 9.77 0.40 -0.21
N LEU A 248 10.39 -0.55 0.46
CA LEU A 248 9.98 -1.93 0.37
C LEU A 248 8.81 -2.20 1.33
N ARG A 249 7.75 -2.80 0.81
CA ARG A 249 6.58 -3.22 1.58
C ARG A 249 6.81 -4.60 2.17
N THR A 250 6.61 -4.74 3.48
CA THR A 250 6.87 -6.01 4.15
C THR A 250 5.65 -6.93 4.19
N GLY A 251 4.43 -6.39 4.16
CA GLY A 251 3.19 -7.18 4.11
C GLY A 251 2.75 -7.53 2.69
N ASN A 252 3.20 -8.69 2.19
CA ASN A 252 2.96 -9.22 0.83
C ASN A 252 1.99 -10.42 0.81
N ASP A 253 1.28 -10.67 1.90
CA ASP A 253 0.29 -11.74 2.04
C ASP A 253 -1.12 -11.27 1.62
N PHE A 254 -1.29 -10.88 0.36
CA PHE A 254 -2.45 -10.11 -0.07
C PHE A 254 -3.81 -10.79 0.08
N ALA A 255 -3.97 -12.12 0.01
CA ALA A 255 -5.30 -12.68 0.29
C ALA A 255 -5.64 -12.62 1.80
N ASN A 256 -4.67 -12.86 2.68
CA ASN A 256 -4.81 -12.69 4.12
C ASN A 256 -4.98 -11.23 4.55
N LYS A 257 -4.18 -10.31 4.00
CA LYS A 257 -4.17 -8.89 4.37
C LYS A 257 -5.52 -8.19 4.19
N TYR A 258 -6.37 -8.69 3.29
CA TYR A 258 -7.71 -8.16 3.07
C TYR A 258 -8.80 -8.84 3.91
N ASP A 259 -8.49 -9.92 4.63
CA ASP A 259 -9.38 -10.54 5.61
C ASP A 259 -9.76 -9.52 6.69
N ALA A 260 -11.06 -9.34 6.92
CA ALA A 260 -11.54 -8.36 7.88
C ALA A 260 -11.07 -8.63 9.31
N ARG A 261 -10.76 -9.88 9.68
CA ARG A 261 -10.17 -10.20 10.98
C ARG A 261 -8.76 -9.65 11.11
N ILE A 262 -8.01 -9.61 10.01
CA ILE A 262 -6.66 -9.01 9.98
C ILE A 262 -6.75 -7.49 9.92
N ARG A 263 -7.71 -6.92 9.18
CA ARG A 263 -7.85 -5.46 9.02
C ARG A 263 -8.48 -4.74 10.21
N TYR A 264 -9.46 -5.38 10.86
CA TYR A 264 -10.30 -4.73 11.86
C TYR A 264 -10.30 -5.47 13.21
N GLY A 265 -9.59 -6.60 13.33
CA GLY A 265 -9.51 -7.37 14.58
C GLY A 265 -10.88 -7.73 15.14
N ALA A 266 -11.11 -7.34 16.39
CA ALA A 266 -12.38 -7.53 17.10
C ALA A 266 -13.59 -6.82 16.42
N PHE A 267 -13.35 -5.84 15.57
CA PHE A 267 -14.38 -5.10 14.83
C PHE A 267 -14.71 -5.71 13.47
N SER A 268 -14.13 -6.85 13.11
CA SER A 268 -14.38 -7.55 11.84
C SER A 268 -15.87 -7.81 11.54
N ARG A 269 -16.70 -8.01 12.57
CA ARG A 269 -18.17 -8.14 12.41
C ARG A 269 -18.84 -6.91 11.79
N PHE A 270 -18.21 -5.74 11.89
CA PHE A 270 -18.70 -4.48 11.32
C PHE A 270 -18.09 -4.16 9.95
N GLN A 271 -17.33 -5.08 9.33
CA GLN A 271 -16.64 -4.86 8.05
C GLN A 271 -17.52 -4.20 6.97
N ARG A 272 -18.80 -4.58 6.88
CA ARG A 272 -19.73 -4.07 5.86
C ARG A 272 -19.96 -2.56 5.96
N TYR A 273 -19.81 -1.99 7.15
CA TYR A 273 -19.91 -0.55 7.39
C TYR A 273 -18.54 0.11 7.27
N LEU A 274 -17.50 -0.50 7.84
CA LEU A 274 -16.14 0.03 7.82
C LEU A 274 -15.57 0.12 6.39
N ASP A 275 -15.90 -0.84 5.52
CA ASP A 275 -15.47 -0.86 4.13
C ASP A 275 -16.15 0.21 3.26
N LYS A 276 -17.26 0.80 3.73
CA LYS A 276 -17.93 1.93 3.06
C LYS A 276 -17.34 3.28 3.44
N LEU A 277 -16.45 3.34 4.45
CA LEU A 277 -15.81 4.59 4.83
C LEU A 277 -14.86 5.07 3.73
N PRO A 278 -14.62 6.40 3.62
CA PRO A 278 -13.64 6.91 2.68
C PRO A 278 -12.26 6.29 2.93
N SER A 279 -11.47 6.13 1.86
CA SER A 279 -10.23 5.36 1.88
C SER A 279 -9.22 5.78 2.95
N VAL A 280 -9.15 7.09 3.26
CA VAL A 280 -8.28 7.64 4.31
C VAL A 280 -8.68 7.10 5.69
N TRP A 281 -9.97 7.14 6.02
CA TRP A 281 -10.50 6.61 7.28
C TRP A 281 -10.30 5.11 7.40
N ARG A 282 -10.57 4.37 6.31
CA ARG A 282 -10.36 2.93 6.26
C ARG A 282 -8.90 2.56 6.53
N ARG A 283 -7.94 3.32 5.98
CA ARG A 283 -6.50 3.12 6.25
C ARG A 283 -6.15 3.44 7.71
N GLY A 284 -6.66 4.54 8.25
CA GLY A 284 -6.43 4.90 9.66
C GLY A 284 -6.99 3.86 10.63
N LEU A 285 -8.19 3.33 10.37
CA LEU A 285 -8.77 2.24 11.16
C LEU A 285 -7.97 0.95 11.04
N ASN A 286 -7.54 0.60 9.83
CA ASN A 286 -6.67 -0.57 9.62
C ASN A 286 -5.34 -0.42 10.37
N TYR A 287 -4.77 0.79 10.41
CA TYR A 287 -3.56 1.07 11.17
C TYR A 287 -3.77 0.89 12.69
N LEU A 288 -4.90 1.36 13.22
CA LEU A 288 -5.19 1.30 14.65
C LEU A 288 -5.63 -0.09 15.13
N LEU A 289 -6.40 -0.81 14.32
CA LEU A 289 -7.09 -2.04 14.72
C LEU A 289 -6.53 -3.30 14.08
N GLY A 290 -5.83 -3.15 12.96
CA GLY A 290 -5.33 -4.24 12.15
C GLY A 290 -3.89 -4.63 12.47
N ARG A 291 -3.36 -5.56 11.68
CA ARG A 291 -1.95 -5.92 11.75
C ARG A 291 -1.08 -4.74 11.32
N ARG A 292 -0.02 -4.48 12.08
CA ARG A 292 0.98 -3.47 11.74
C ARG A 292 1.82 -3.94 10.55
N ASP A 293 1.72 -3.21 9.45
CA ASP A 293 2.66 -3.36 8.34
C ASP A 293 3.86 -2.44 8.54
N PHE A 294 5.01 -2.86 8.01
CA PHE A 294 6.22 -2.05 7.95
C PHE A 294 6.55 -1.67 6.50
N LEU A 295 7.20 -0.52 6.38
CA LEU A 295 7.89 -0.11 5.16
C LEU A 295 9.37 0.03 5.49
N MET A 296 10.22 -0.64 4.73
CA MET A 296 11.66 -0.41 4.81
C MET A 296 12.03 0.69 3.83
N HIS A 297 12.62 1.77 4.31
CA HIS A 297 13.05 2.92 3.52
C HIS A 297 14.56 2.88 3.36
N TYR A 298 15.02 2.85 2.11
CA TYR A 298 16.45 2.93 1.80
C TYR A 298 16.90 4.40 1.88
N VAL A 299 17.79 4.70 2.82
CA VAL A 299 18.27 6.05 3.13
C VAL A 299 19.68 6.22 2.60
N ASP A 300 19.90 7.28 1.82
CA ASP A 300 21.21 7.59 1.24
C ASP A 300 21.29 9.06 0.79
N LYS A 301 22.25 9.37 -0.09
CA LYS A 301 22.44 10.71 -0.66
C LYS A 301 21.25 11.21 -1.50
N PHE A 302 20.40 10.33 -2.02
CA PHE A 302 19.22 10.70 -2.82
C PHE A 302 17.92 10.67 -2.00
N SER A 303 17.86 9.91 -0.91
CA SER A 303 16.72 9.84 0.00
C SER A 303 17.13 10.05 1.44
N GLY A 304 16.90 11.26 1.96
CA GLY A 304 17.18 11.57 3.37
C GLY A 304 16.25 10.83 4.34
N SER A 305 16.70 10.68 5.58
CA SER A 305 15.89 10.10 6.68
C SER A 305 14.56 10.84 6.86
N LEU A 306 13.50 10.08 7.13
CA LEU A 306 12.14 10.54 7.43
C LEU A 306 11.78 10.33 8.91
N ARG A 307 12.77 9.97 9.74
CA ARG A 307 12.54 9.56 11.13
C ARG A 307 11.88 10.65 11.95
N MET A 308 12.36 11.88 11.85
CA MET A 308 11.82 13.01 12.61
C MET A 308 10.41 13.38 12.15
N GLU A 309 10.20 13.43 10.83
CA GLU A 309 8.90 13.70 10.22
C GLU A 309 7.89 12.63 10.60
N SER A 310 8.28 11.35 10.63
CA SER A 310 7.43 10.25 11.09
C SER A 310 7.09 10.35 12.57
N ILE A 311 8.05 10.69 13.44
CA ILE A 311 7.79 10.90 14.87
C ILE A 311 6.80 12.03 15.09
N ILE A 312 7.00 13.17 14.41
CA ILE A 312 6.09 14.33 14.51
C ILE A 312 4.70 13.97 14.01
N ALA A 313 4.62 13.32 12.83
CA ALA A 313 3.35 12.93 12.23
C ALA A 313 2.56 11.95 13.11
N ARG A 314 3.22 10.93 13.67
CA ARG A 314 2.60 9.99 14.60
C ARG A 314 2.18 10.65 15.89
N SER A 315 3.01 11.52 16.47
CA SER A 315 2.69 12.23 17.71
C SER A 315 1.44 13.09 17.54
N LEU A 316 1.35 13.84 16.44
CA LEU A 316 0.17 14.64 16.11
C LEU A 316 -1.06 13.77 15.83
N PHE A 317 -0.90 12.63 15.16
CA PHE A 317 -2.00 11.68 14.95
C PHE A 317 -2.51 11.10 16.28
N TYR A 318 -1.64 10.64 17.18
CA TYR A 318 -2.06 10.13 18.49
C TYR A 318 -2.68 11.22 19.36
N PHE A 319 -2.12 12.44 19.32
CA PHE A 319 -2.71 13.58 20.00
C PHE A 319 -4.13 13.87 19.48
N PHE A 320 -4.34 13.84 18.16
CA PHE A 320 -5.67 13.99 17.54
C PHE A 320 -6.64 12.90 17.99
N ILE A 321 -6.24 11.62 18.00
CA ILE A 321 -7.08 10.53 18.49
C ILE A 321 -7.43 10.72 19.98
N PHE A 322 -6.45 11.04 20.81
CA PHE A 322 -6.66 11.28 22.24
C PHE A 322 -7.60 12.46 22.49
N SER A 323 -7.43 13.54 21.73
CA SER A 323 -8.24 14.74 21.79
C SER A 323 -9.68 14.49 21.35
N LEU A 324 -9.90 13.72 20.28
CA LEU A 324 -11.24 13.29 19.85
C LEU A 324 -11.96 12.46 20.93
N VAL A 325 -11.27 11.50 21.55
CA VAL A 325 -11.84 10.68 22.63
C VAL A 325 -12.19 11.56 23.83
N SER A 326 -11.29 12.47 24.20
CA SER A 326 -11.49 13.42 25.30
C SER A 326 -12.70 14.32 25.05
N THR A 327 -12.82 14.88 23.84
CA THR A 327 -13.98 15.66 23.40
C THR A 327 -15.27 14.86 23.50
N GLY A 328 -15.28 13.60 23.03
CA GLY A 328 -16.43 12.71 23.15
C GLY A 328 -16.87 12.50 24.60
N ILE A 329 -15.93 12.25 25.51
CA ILE A 329 -16.20 12.11 26.95
C ILE A 329 -16.77 13.41 27.53
N LEU A 330 -16.18 14.56 27.20
CA LEU A 330 -16.68 15.86 27.67
C LEU A 330 -18.10 16.17 27.17
N LEU A 331 -18.41 15.81 25.93
CA LEU A 331 -19.75 15.96 25.37
C LEU A 331 -20.77 15.04 26.08
N ILE A 332 -20.39 13.80 26.39
CA ILE A 332 -21.23 12.89 27.18
C ILE A 332 -21.49 13.47 28.57
N ILE A 333 -20.46 13.96 29.26
CA ILE A 333 -20.60 14.60 30.58
C ILE A 333 -21.53 15.82 30.49
N LEU A 334 -21.35 16.66 29.48
CA LEU A 334 -22.19 17.83 29.25
C LEU A 334 -23.65 17.42 29.00
N PHE A 335 -23.89 16.40 28.18
CA PHE A 335 -25.21 15.84 27.89
C PHE A 335 -25.87 15.28 29.16
N LEU A 336 -25.17 14.46 29.93
CA LEU A 336 -25.66 13.92 31.20
C LEU A 336 -25.99 15.03 32.21
N SER A 337 -25.18 16.10 32.24
CA SER A 337 -25.44 17.27 33.10
C SER A 337 -26.72 18.01 32.68
N PHE A 338 -26.99 18.08 31.38
CA PHE A 338 -28.21 18.66 30.84
C PHE A 338 -29.43 17.79 31.16
N LEU A 339 -29.32 16.47 30.90
CA LEU A 339 -30.39 15.50 31.18
C LEU A 339 -30.77 15.50 32.66
N LYS A 340 -29.78 15.53 33.57
CA LYS A 340 -30.03 15.62 35.01
C LYS A 340 -30.83 16.88 35.39
N ARG A 341 -30.48 18.03 34.80
CA ARG A 341 -31.18 19.30 35.07
C ARG A 341 -32.61 19.26 34.52
N TYR A 342 -32.78 18.77 33.30
CA TYR A 342 -34.09 18.59 32.68
C TYR A 342 -35.01 17.69 33.54
N LEU A 343 -34.49 16.57 34.03
CA LEU A 343 -35.24 15.67 34.92
C LEU A 343 -35.60 16.34 36.26
N GLN A 344 -34.68 17.12 36.85
CA GLN A 344 -34.96 17.87 38.09
C GLN A 344 -36.05 18.93 37.90
N ASP A 345 -36.02 19.65 36.77
CA ASP A 345 -37.02 20.66 36.45
C ASP A 345 -38.40 20.01 36.16
N SER A 346 -38.43 18.81 35.56
CA SER A 346 -39.68 18.08 35.27
C SER A 346 -40.40 17.47 36.48
N VAL A 347 -39.70 17.23 37.59
CA VAL A 347 -40.27 16.66 38.83
C VAL A 347 -40.86 17.76 39.73
N ASN A 348 -40.48 19.02 39.51
CA ASN A 348 -40.97 20.17 40.28
C ASN A 348 -42.19 20.87 39.63
N ILE A 349 -42.80 20.23 38.62
CA ILE A 349 -44.05 20.63 37.96
C ILE A 349 -45.10 19.59 38.34
#